data_AF-A0A6V7I2Y6-F1
#
_entry.id   AF-A0A6V7I2Y6-F1
#
_cell.length_a   1.000
_cell.length_b   1.000
_cell.length_c   1.000
_cell.angle_alpha   90.00
_cell.angle_beta   90.00
_cell.angle_gamma   90.00
#
_symmetry.space_group_name_H-M   'P 1'
#
loop_
_entity.id
_entity.type
_entity.pdbx_description
1 polymer ?
#
loop_
_entity_poly.entity_id
_entity_poly.type
_entity_poly.pdbx_seq_one_letter_code
_entity_poly.pdbx_strand_id
1 'polypeptide(L)'
;DTSSENLLFLNVDQALADLAFFIETKKKELNIPDAKVIVFGGSYSGNMAAWARVKYPHLILGSLASSAPVRAKADFFEYYEVVANSLKTFDEQCIKDTKAAFEAVDDLLLIEADAEKFKEDF
;
A
#
# COMPACT_ATOMS: atom_id res chain seq x y z
N ASP A 1 -4.85 22.08 6.41
CA ASP A 1 -6.24 21.61 6.63
C ASP A 1 -6.43 20.35 5.79
N THR A 2 -7.02 19.30 6.37
CA THR A 2 -7.30 18.00 5.72
C THR A 2 -8.81 17.75 5.58
N SER A 3 -9.60 18.82 5.54
CA SER A 3 -11.03 18.79 5.22
C SER A 3 -11.28 18.13 3.86
N SER A 4 -12.42 17.44 3.75
CA SER A 4 -12.81 16.71 2.54
C SER A 4 -12.83 17.60 1.30
N GLU A 5 -13.26 18.87 1.45
CA GLU A 5 -13.30 19.87 0.39
C GLU A 5 -11.91 20.13 -0.20
N ASN A 6 -10.88 20.18 0.65
CA ASN A 6 -9.49 20.39 0.24
C ASN A 6 -8.84 19.12 -0.34
N LEU A 7 -9.47 17.95 -0.18
CA LEU A 7 -8.99 16.66 -0.70
C LEU A 7 -9.64 16.26 -2.03
N LEU A 8 -10.46 17.13 -2.64
CA LEU A 8 -11.16 16.85 -3.90
C LEU A 8 -10.24 16.32 -5.02
N PHE A 9 -8.99 16.80 -5.09
CA PHE A 9 -8.02 16.41 -6.09
C PHE A 9 -7.10 15.26 -5.67
N LEU A 10 -7.22 14.77 -4.43
CA LEU A 10 -6.42 13.65 -3.93
C LEU A 10 -6.96 12.32 -4.47
N ASN A 11 -6.61 12.00 -5.71
CA ASN A 11 -6.98 10.72 -6.34
C ASN A 11 -5.90 10.21 -7.30
N VAL A 12 -5.99 8.91 -7.62
CA VAL A 12 -5.03 8.20 -8.47
C VAL A 12 -4.99 8.78 -9.88
N ASP A 13 -6.13 9.17 -10.45
CA ASP A 13 -6.18 9.68 -11.82
C ASP A 13 -5.41 11.00 -11.98
N GLN A 14 -5.54 11.91 -11.02
CA GLN A 14 -4.78 13.17 -10.98
C GLN A 14 -3.27 12.89 -10.83
N ALA A 15 -2.88 12.06 -9.87
CA ALA A 15 -1.46 11.75 -9.66
C ALA A 15 -0.80 11.05 -10.88
N LEU A 16 -1.56 10.23 -11.62
CA LEU A 16 -1.08 9.64 -12.87
C LEU A 16 -0.96 10.68 -14.00
N ALA A 17 -1.88 11.65 -14.07
CA ALA A 17 -1.83 12.75 -15.02
C ALA A 17 -0.64 13.68 -14.73
N ASP A 18 -0.36 13.98 -13.46
CA ASP A 18 0.81 14.75 -13.04
C ASP A 18 2.12 14.09 -13.47
N LEU A 19 2.21 12.76 -13.34
CA LEU A 19 3.38 12.00 -13.80
C LEU A 19 3.56 12.06 -15.32
N ALA A 20 2.46 11.95 -16.08
CA ALA A 20 2.51 12.07 -17.54
C ALA A 20 2.96 13.49 -17.96
N PHE A 21 2.37 14.52 -17.36
CA PHE A 21 2.74 15.92 -17.59
C PHE A 21 4.20 16.18 -17.26
N PHE A 22 4.71 15.64 -16.15
CA PHE A 22 6.11 15.75 -15.77
C PHE A 22 7.04 15.14 -16.83
N ILE A 23 6.72 13.94 -17.33
CA ILE A 23 7.52 13.26 -18.37
C ILE A 23 7.60 14.11 -19.64
N GLU A 24 6.47 14.61 -20.13
CA GLU A 24 6.41 15.44 -21.33
C GLU A 24 7.18 16.75 -21.14
N THR A 25 6.99 17.39 -20.00
CA THR A 25 7.68 18.63 -19.63
C THR A 25 9.18 18.42 -19.63
N LYS A 26 9.69 17.35 -18.97
CA LYS A 26 11.12 17.07 -18.93
C LYS A 26 11.71 16.69 -20.27
N LYS A 27 10.98 15.94 -21.10
CA LYS A 27 11.44 15.67 -22.48
C LYS A 27 11.58 16.93 -23.31
N LYS A 28 10.65 17.88 -23.17
CA LYS A 28 10.68 19.17 -23.86
C LYS A 28 11.81 20.06 -23.35
N GLU A 29 11.93 20.23 -22.03
CA GLU A 29 12.97 21.06 -21.40
C GLU A 29 14.38 20.59 -21.74
N LEU A 30 14.60 19.28 -21.83
CA LEU A 30 15.89 18.68 -22.13
C LEU A 30 16.12 18.44 -23.63
N ASN A 31 15.14 18.76 -24.50
CA ASN A 31 15.17 18.51 -25.95
C ASN A 31 15.47 17.05 -26.32
N ILE A 32 14.79 16.10 -25.68
CA ILE A 32 14.95 14.65 -25.87
C ILE A 32 13.61 13.93 -26.15
N PRO A 33 12.90 14.28 -27.23
CA PRO A 33 11.55 13.76 -27.51
C PRO A 33 11.49 12.22 -27.55
N ASP A 34 12.53 11.59 -28.09
CA ASP A 34 12.61 10.13 -28.30
C ASP A 34 13.11 9.33 -27.09
N ALA A 35 13.48 10.01 -25.99
CA ALA A 35 14.00 9.36 -24.79
C ALA A 35 13.02 8.30 -24.27
N LYS A 36 13.55 7.13 -23.93
CA LYS A 36 12.77 6.05 -23.33
C LYS A 36 12.65 6.28 -21.83
N VAL A 37 11.45 6.05 -21.30
CA VAL A 37 11.14 6.26 -19.88
C VAL A 37 10.77 4.93 -19.26
N ILE A 38 11.41 4.60 -18.14
CA ILE A 38 11.03 3.48 -17.28
C ILE A 38 10.58 4.06 -15.94
N VAL A 39 9.42 3.62 -15.46
CA VAL A 39 8.87 4.08 -14.17
C VAL A 39 9.09 3.02 -13.11
N PHE A 40 9.59 3.42 -11.95
CA PHE A 40 9.86 2.53 -10.82
C PHE A 40 8.97 2.91 -9.64
N GLY A 41 8.51 1.92 -8.89
CA GLY A 41 7.77 2.15 -7.66
C GLY A 41 7.70 0.92 -6.77
N GLY A 42 7.50 1.17 -5.48
CA GLY A 42 7.30 0.17 -4.42
C GLY A 42 5.98 0.37 -3.68
N SER A 43 5.30 -0.70 -3.28
CA SER A 43 4.03 -0.64 -2.54
C SER A 43 2.97 0.17 -3.34
N TYR A 44 2.32 1.18 -2.74
CA TYR A 44 1.39 2.07 -3.45
C TYR A 44 2.03 2.73 -4.69
N SER A 45 3.28 3.20 -4.60
CA SER A 45 3.96 3.75 -5.77
C SER A 45 4.28 2.69 -6.83
N GLY A 46 4.36 1.41 -6.44
CA GLY A 46 4.43 0.28 -7.36
C GLY A 46 3.12 0.08 -8.12
N ASN A 47 1.97 0.25 -7.45
CA ASN A 47 0.67 0.30 -8.13
C ASN A 47 0.64 1.44 -9.14
N MET A 48 1.07 2.64 -8.73
CA MET A 48 1.19 3.80 -9.61
C MET A 48 2.11 3.52 -10.82
N ALA A 49 3.25 2.87 -10.63
CA ALA A 49 4.16 2.51 -11.73
C ALA A 49 3.52 1.53 -12.72
N ALA A 50 2.78 0.53 -12.24
CA ALA A 50 2.01 -0.39 -13.09
C ALA A 50 0.91 0.37 -13.85
N TRP A 51 0.09 1.14 -13.14
CA TRP A 51 -1.04 1.86 -13.72
C TRP A 51 -0.61 2.96 -14.70
N ALA A 52 0.50 3.67 -14.43
CA ALA A 52 1.05 4.66 -15.33
C ALA A 52 1.46 4.05 -16.67
N ARG A 53 2.14 2.89 -16.65
CA ARG A 53 2.52 2.18 -17.88
C ARG A 53 1.29 1.73 -18.67
N VAL A 54 0.24 1.27 -17.99
CA VAL A 54 -1.02 0.86 -18.64
C VAL A 54 -1.77 2.05 -19.23
N LYS A 55 -1.85 3.18 -18.51
CA LYS A 55 -2.63 4.37 -18.90
C LYS A 55 -1.93 5.24 -19.93
N TYR A 56 -0.60 5.37 -19.86
CA TYR A 56 0.21 6.20 -20.77
C TYR A 56 1.27 5.39 -21.52
N PRO A 57 0.88 4.37 -22.32
CA PRO A 57 1.82 3.49 -22.95
C PRO A 57 2.64 4.16 -24.07
N HIS A 58 2.22 5.34 -24.54
CA HIS A 58 2.91 6.18 -25.50
C HIS A 58 4.05 7.01 -24.87
N LEU A 59 4.00 7.25 -23.55
CA LEU A 59 5.04 7.99 -22.82
C LEU A 59 6.07 7.08 -22.15
N ILE A 60 5.60 5.96 -21.58
CA ILE A 60 6.38 5.09 -20.69
C ILE A 60 6.68 3.79 -21.41
N LEU A 61 7.96 3.44 -21.61
CA LEU A 61 8.36 2.20 -22.28
C LEU A 61 8.08 0.96 -21.42
N GLY A 62 8.31 1.06 -20.11
CA GLY A 62 8.16 -0.05 -19.17
C GLY A 62 8.07 0.43 -17.73
N SER A 63 7.73 -0.47 -16.81
CA SER A 63 7.72 -0.16 -15.38
C SER A 63 8.17 -1.33 -14.50
N LEU A 64 8.75 -1.00 -13.36
CA LEU A 64 9.01 -1.93 -12.25
C LEU A 64 8.06 -1.61 -11.09
N ALA A 65 7.12 -2.51 -10.85
CA ALA A 65 6.13 -2.41 -9.79
C ALA A 65 6.47 -3.38 -8.64
N SER A 66 7.38 -2.96 -7.75
CA SER A 66 7.85 -3.80 -6.65
C SER A 66 6.82 -3.87 -5.52
N SER A 67 6.53 -5.07 -5.03
CA SER A 67 5.62 -5.30 -3.90
C SER A 67 4.28 -4.56 -4.03
N ALA A 68 3.75 -4.48 -5.25
CA ALA A 68 2.61 -3.66 -5.62
C ALA A 68 1.30 -4.46 -5.49
N PRO A 69 0.41 -4.15 -4.51
CA PRO A 69 -0.90 -4.77 -4.43
C PRO A 69 -1.85 -4.16 -5.46
N VAL A 70 -1.62 -4.45 -6.75
CA VAL A 70 -2.33 -3.81 -7.88
C VAL A 70 -3.83 -4.13 -7.93
N ARG A 71 -4.26 -5.17 -7.20
CA ARG A 71 -5.66 -5.55 -7.05
C ARG A 71 -6.17 -5.06 -5.70
N ALA A 72 -7.12 -4.14 -5.72
CA ALA A 72 -7.85 -3.76 -4.53
C ALA A 72 -8.78 -4.91 -4.11
N LYS A 73 -8.70 -5.30 -2.84
CA LYS A 73 -9.59 -6.26 -2.19
C LYS A 73 -10.17 -5.60 -0.95
N ALA A 74 -11.49 -5.65 -0.80
CA ALA A 74 -12.17 -5.07 0.37
C ALA A 74 -11.83 -5.86 1.64
N ASP A 75 -11.95 -7.18 1.56
CA ASP A 75 -11.40 -8.10 2.55
C ASP A 75 -10.12 -8.72 1.96
N PHE A 76 -8.98 -8.36 2.54
CA PHE A 76 -7.66 -8.84 2.13
C PHE A 76 -7.06 -9.76 3.20
N PHE A 77 -7.83 -10.73 3.68
CA PHE A 77 -7.40 -11.70 4.70
C PHE A 77 -6.09 -12.43 4.36
N GLU A 78 -5.77 -12.64 3.07
CA GLU A 78 -4.52 -13.30 2.68
C GLU A 78 -3.27 -12.52 3.12
N TYR A 79 -3.39 -11.20 3.36
CA TYR A 79 -2.32 -10.41 3.97
C TYR A 79 -1.94 -10.97 5.35
N TYR A 80 -2.94 -11.26 6.18
CA TYR A 80 -2.73 -11.82 7.52
C TYR A 80 -2.25 -13.28 7.46
N GLU A 81 -2.69 -14.06 6.47
CA GLU A 81 -2.14 -15.41 6.25
C GLU A 81 -0.63 -15.37 6.00
N VAL A 82 -0.16 -14.42 5.17
CA VAL A 82 1.29 -14.24 4.91
C VAL A 82 2.02 -13.78 6.18
N VAL A 83 1.43 -12.89 6.98
CA VAL A 83 2.01 -12.48 8.27
C VAL A 83 2.13 -13.67 9.22
N ALA A 84 1.05 -14.46 9.39
CA ALA A 84 1.05 -15.64 10.24
C ALA A 84 2.08 -16.69 9.80
N ASN A 85 2.16 -16.95 8.49
CA ASN A 85 3.17 -17.84 7.93
C ASN A 85 4.59 -17.31 8.15
N SER A 86 4.81 -15.99 8.04
CA SER A 86 6.11 -15.37 8.29
C SER A 86 6.55 -15.55 9.75
N LEU A 87 5.66 -15.32 10.71
CA LEU A 87 5.92 -15.59 12.13
C LEU A 87 6.29 -17.06 12.36
N LYS A 88 5.56 -17.98 11.71
CA LYS A 88 5.81 -19.42 11.79
C LYS A 88 7.20 -19.81 11.26
N THR A 89 7.76 -19.08 10.28
CA THR A 89 9.12 -19.37 9.78
C THR A 89 10.22 -19.07 10.80
N PHE A 90 9.95 -18.18 11.74
CA PHE A 90 10.87 -17.87 12.83
C PHE A 90 10.74 -18.91 13.96
N ASP A 91 9.52 -19.12 14.45
CA ASP A 91 9.20 -20.09 15.51
C ASP A 91 7.72 -20.49 15.45
N GLU A 92 7.43 -21.78 15.58
CA GLU A 92 6.04 -22.26 15.67
C GLU A 92 5.35 -21.81 16.96
N GLN A 93 6.08 -21.57 18.05
CA GLN A 93 5.49 -21.09 19.28
C GLN A 93 5.05 -19.62 19.16
N CYS A 94 5.79 -18.80 18.42
CA CYS A 94 5.47 -17.39 18.20
C CYS A 94 4.04 -17.16 17.68
N ILE A 95 3.60 -17.93 16.67
CA ILE A 95 2.24 -17.77 16.14
C ILE A 95 1.16 -18.31 17.10
N LYS A 96 1.49 -19.33 17.91
CA LYS A 96 0.56 -19.85 18.94
C LYS A 96 0.37 -18.84 20.07
N ASP A 97 1.46 -18.24 20.54
CA ASP A 97 1.42 -17.21 21.58
C ASP A 97 0.72 -15.95 21.08
N THR A 98 0.97 -15.55 19.83
CA THR A 98 0.26 -14.44 19.18
C THR A 98 -1.24 -14.72 19.16
N LYS A 99 -1.66 -15.93 18.76
CA LYS A 99 -3.08 -16.33 18.77
C LYS A 99 -3.68 -16.28 20.17
N ALA A 100 -2.99 -16.85 21.16
CA ALA A 100 -3.46 -16.87 22.55
C ALA A 100 -3.58 -15.45 23.14
N ALA A 101 -2.66 -14.55 22.77
CA ALA A 101 -2.73 -13.15 23.19
C ALA A 101 -3.97 -12.44 22.62
N PHE A 102 -4.27 -12.61 21.32
CA PHE A 102 -5.49 -12.04 20.74
C PHE A 102 -6.77 -12.63 21.34
N GLU A 103 -6.82 -13.94 21.60
CA GLU A 103 -7.95 -14.58 22.28
C GLU A 103 -8.15 -14.02 23.70
N ALA A 104 -7.07 -13.79 24.45
CA ALA A 104 -7.15 -13.18 25.78
C ALA A 104 -7.63 -11.72 25.73
N VAL A 105 -7.22 -10.95 24.71
CA VAL A 105 -7.71 -9.58 24.51
C VAL A 105 -9.21 -9.58 24.18
N ASP A 106 -9.66 -10.46 23.30
CA ASP A 106 -11.08 -10.60 22.96
C ASP A 106 -11.91 -10.91 24.22
N ASP A 107 -11.45 -11.83 25.08
CA ASP A 107 -12.12 -12.17 26.34
C ASP A 107 -12.20 -10.96 27.30
N LEU A 108 -11.10 -10.20 27.46
CA LEU A 108 -11.05 -9.02 28.34
C LEU A 108 -11.96 -7.88 27.86
N LEU A 109 -12.11 -7.71 26.55
CA LEU A 109 -12.94 -6.65 25.96
C LEU A 109 -14.45 -6.93 26.07
N LEU A 110 -14.85 -8.17 26.37
CA LEU A 110 -16.25 -8.55 26.54
C LEU A 110 -16.82 -8.21 27.93
N ILE A 111 -15.97 -7.87 28.91
CA ILE A 111 -16.37 -7.57 30.29
C ILE A 111 -15.85 -6.19 30.70
N GLU A 112 -16.75 -5.26 31.01
CA GLU A 112 -16.42 -3.85 31.29
C GLU A 112 -15.44 -3.67 32.46
N ALA A 113 -15.48 -4.55 33.48
CA ALA A 113 -14.54 -4.55 34.60
C ALA A 113 -13.13 -5.01 34.21
N ASP A 114 -13.01 -5.86 33.18
CA ASP A 114 -11.75 -6.40 32.68
C ASP A 114 -11.10 -5.51 31.61
N ALA A 115 -11.88 -4.60 31.00
CA ALA A 115 -11.37 -3.58 30.09
C ALA A 115 -10.44 -2.54 30.77
N GLU A 116 -10.65 -2.26 32.06
CA GLU A 116 -9.71 -1.40 32.82
C GLU A 116 -8.38 -2.12 33.09
N LYS A 117 -8.44 -3.42 33.37
CA LYS A 117 -7.24 -4.25 33.49
C LYS A 117 -6.47 -4.32 32.16
N PHE A 118 -7.17 -4.42 31.03
CA PHE A 118 -6.54 -4.37 29.71
C PHE A 118 -5.74 -3.07 29.48
N LYS A 119 -6.22 -1.92 29.96
CA LYS A 119 -5.48 -0.64 29.88
C LYS A 119 -4.24 -0.56 30.79
N GLU A 120 -4.20 -1.37 31.85
CA GLU A 120 -3.03 -1.45 32.74
C GLU A 120 -1.97 -2.42 32.17
N ASP A 121 -2.42 -3.50 31.55
CA ASP A 121 -1.56 -4.56 31.02
C ASP A 121 -0.94 -4.22 29.64
N PHE A 122 -1.52 -3.28 28.87
CA PHE A 122 -1.08 -2.84 27.53
C PHE A 122 -1.05 -1.30 27.39
#